data_AF-G8S6L7-F1
#
_entry.id   AF-G8S6L7-F1
#
_cell.length_a   1.000
_cell.length_b   1.000
_cell.length_c   1.000
_cell.angle_alpha   90.00
_cell.angle_beta   90.00
_cell.angle_gamma   90.00
#
_symmetry.space_group_name_H-M   'P 1'
#
loop_
_entity.id
_entity.type
_entity.pdbx_description
1 polymer ?
#
loop_
_entity_poly.entity_id
_entity_poly.type
_entity_poly.pdbx_seq_one_letter_code
_entity_poly.pdbx_strand_id
1 'polypeptide(L)'
;MDMALAYWRDKSAQYRDILTLIEKVGKLLNEYEGDLAEDDGQDYFAARSIVVAEAALNAARTSILRKVLTTFHSNLATTRICRFDIFRRRGYSHRIIGRAFQRTQDAIQFYDLLLDKDANPYLLQQKALLLSERSLYTESFVAIDQALAMSPKKNWRIEATHAELLFDANINLAAESSDARRQADRAMDMLRRCYLSDRRRSLHAFSYSRRALKYFGQFGDEQARTYLEQAEEWLRVVQVNEPYMTSTKYLLGDVRRELS
;
A
#
# COMPACT_ATOMS: atom_id res chain seq x y z
N MET A 1 20.18 16.84 7.08
CA MET A 1 20.81 17.55 5.94
C MET A 1 21.47 16.63 4.90
N ASP A 2 22.11 15.52 5.30
CA ASP A 2 22.83 14.61 4.38
C ASP A 2 21.96 14.04 3.23
N MET A 3 20.73 13.61 3.53
CA MET A 3 19.79 13.15 2.48
C MET A 3 19.50 14.21 1.41
N ALA A 4 19.36 15.47 1.82
CA ALA A 4 19.10 16.58 0.91
C ALA A 4 20.32 16.81 0.02
N LEU A 5 21.51 16.94 0.60
CA LEU A 5 22.76 17.08 -0.14
C LEU A 5 22.96 15.93 -1.14
N ALA A 6 22.71 14.69 -0.72
CA ALA A 6 22.78 13.53 -1.60
C ALA A 6 21.76 13.64 -2.74
N TYR A 7 20.50 14.02 -2.47
CA TYR A 7 19.48 14.19 -3.50
C TYR A 7 19.89 15.21 -4.58
N TRP A 8 20.46 16.34 -4.16
CA TRP A 8 20.87 17.43 -5.06
C TRP A 8 22.30 17.31 -5.62
N ARG A 9 22.99 16.19 -5.38
CA ARG A 9 24.40 15.99 -5.76
C ARG A 9 24.69 16.32 -7.24
N ASP A 10 23.79 15.93 -8.14
CA ASP A 10 23.97 16.13 -9.59
C ASP A 10 23.74 17.57 -10.06
N LYS A 11 23.22 18.44 -9.19
CA LYS A 11 22.92 19.83 -9.53
C LYS A 11 23.95 20.83 -9.02
N SER A 12 25.05 20.34 -8.46
CA SER A 12 26.09 21.18 -7.81
C SER A 12 25.50 22.18 -6.80
N ALA A 13 24.35 21.85 -6.19
CA ALA A 13 23.69 22.74 -5.26
C ALA A 13 24.59 22.91 -4.03
N GLN A 14 24.93 24.15 -3.71
CA GLN A 14 25.70 24.42 -2.51
C GLN A 14 24.79 24.22 -1.29
N TYR A 15 25.42 23.91 -0.16
CA TYR A 15 24.74 23.80 1.13
C TYR A 15 23.76 24.95 1.40
N ARG A 16 24.18 26.19 1.10
CA ARG A 16 23.39 27.40 1.27
C ARG A 16 22.13 27.43 0.39
N ASP A 17 22.22 26.96 -0.85
CA ASP A 17 21.07 26.93 -1.76
C ASP A 17 19.98 26.00 -1.24
N ILE A 18 20.39 24.85 -0.68
CA ILE A 18 19.48 23.88 -0.08
C ILE A 18 18.81 24.46 1.16
N LEU A 19 19.56 25.15 2.03
CA LEU A 19 18.97 25.86 3.16
C LEU A 19 17.96 26.91 2.72
N THR A 20 18.26 27.72 1.71
CA THR A 20 17.30 28.69 1.16
C THR A 20 16.05 28.01 0.61
N LEU A 21 16.16 26.83 0.00
CA LEU A 21 15.00 26.06 -0.44
C LEU A 21 14.18 25.55 0.76
N ILE A 22 14.83 25.06 1.81
CA ILE A 22 14.17 24.62 3.04
C ILE A 22 13.45 25.79 3.70
N GLU A 23 14.09 26.95 3.85
CA GLU A 23 13.51 28.17 4.41
C GLU A 23 12.29 28.64 3.62
N LYS A 24 12.36 28.61 2.27
CA LYS A 24 11.20 28.92 1.41
C LYS A 24 10.02 28.00 1.67
N VAL A 25 10.29 26.75 2.05
CA VAL A 25 9.29 25.75 2.43
C VAL A 25 8.99 25.79 3.94
N GLY A 26 9.71 26.59 4.72
CA GLY A 26 9.79 26.54 6.19
C GLY A 26 8.48 26.74 6.96
N LYS A 27 7.45 27.33 6.33
CA LYS A 27 6.09 27.35 6.91
C LYS A 27 5.43 25.96 6.96
N LEU A 28 5.87 25.04 6.11
CA LEU A 28 5.40 23.66 6.02
C LEU A 28 6.27 22.68 6.81
N LEU A 29 7.44 23.12 7.28
CA LEU A 29 8.43 22.29 7.99
C LEU A 29 8.60 22.74 9.44
N ASN A 30 8.82 21.80 10.35
CA ASN A 30 9.33 22.04 11.70
C ASN A 30 10.71 21.38 11.84
N GLU A 31 11.48 21.90 12.79
CA GLU A 31 12.64 21.17 13.33
C GLU A 31 12.14 19.84 13.89
N TYR A 32 12.91 18.79 13.64
CA TYR A 32 12.59 17.46 14.13
C TYR A 32 12.91 17.37 15.62
N GLU A 33 11.91 17.15 16.47
CA GLU A 33 12.05 17.05 17.94
C GLU A 33 12.16 15.59 18.45
N GLY A 34 12.51 14.62 17.59
CA GLY A 34 12.65 13.21 18.01
C GLY A 34 14.05 12.86 18.55
N ASP A 35 14.31 11.59 18.84
CA ASP A 35 15.60 11.10 19.40
C ASP A 35 16.85 11.48 18.59
N LEU A 36 16.69 11.92 17.34
CA LEU A 36 17.77 12.37 16.46
C LEU A 36 18.01 13.89 16.54
N ALA A 37 17.17 14.64 17.26
CA ALA A 37 17.29 16.07 17.48
C ALA A 37 18.50 16.45 18.33
N GLU A 38 18.99 15.50 19.15
CA GLU A 38 20.13 15.69 20.05
C GLU A 38 21.49 15.58 19.34
N ASP A 39 21.53 15.27 18.03
CA ASP A 39 22.76 15.24 17.24
C ASP A 39 23.06 16.64 16.69
N ASP A 40 23.78 17.44 17.49
CA ASP A 40 24.15 18.86 17.24
C ASP A 40 24.85 19.13 15.89
N GLY A 41 25.25 18.08 15.16
CA GLY A 41 25.90 18.18 13.85
C GLY A 41 24.95 18.16 12.64
N GLN A 42 23.63 17.98 12.82
CA GLN A 42 22.72 17.73 11.70
C GLN A 42 21.38 18.47 11.77
N ASP A 43 21.09 19.26 10.73
CA ASP A 43 19.77 19.88 10.56
C ASP A 43 18.74 18.85 10.05
N TYR A 44 17.82 18.43 10.93
CA TYR A 44 16.71 17.54 10.60
C TYR A 44 15.40 18.33 10.51
N PHE A 45 14.70 18.19 9.39
CA PHE A 45 13.38 18.79 9.17
C PHE A 45 12.34 17.70 8.91
N ALA A 46 11.17 17.86 9.52
CA ALA A 46 9.98 17.10 9.20
C ALA A 46 8.89 18.04 8.68
N ALA A 47 7.91 17.49 7.96
CA ALA A 47 6.69 18.24 7.68
C ALA A 47 5.96 18.49 9.00
N ARG A 48 5.53 19.74 9.24
CA ARG A 48 4.81 20.15 10.46
C ARG A 48 3.60 19.26 10.76
N SER A 49 2.98 18.72 9.72
CA SER A 49 1.90 17.76 9.84
C SER A 49 2.01 16.68 8.76
N ILE A 50 1.78 15.43 9.18
CA ILE A 50 1.65 14.28 8.26
C ILE A 50 0.58 14.56 7.20
N VAL A 51 -0.52 15.23 7.59
CA VAL A 51 -1.61 15.60 6.67
C VAL A 51 -1.12 16.52 5.56
N VAL A 52 -0.23 17.47 5.88
CA VAL A 52 0.36 18.38 4.89
C VAL A 52 1.28 17.63 3.93
N ALA A 53 2.10 16.71 4.44
CA ALA A 53 2.96 15.88 3.60
C ALA A 53 2.14 14.99 2.65
N GLU A 54 1.07 14.37 3.15
CA GLU A 54 0.16 13.56 2.35
C GLU A 54 -0.58 14.39 1.30
N ALA A 55 -1.07 15.58 1.67
CA ALA A 55 -1.71 16.51 0.75
C ALA A 55 -0.74 16.96 -0.36
N ALA A 56 0.50 17.30 0.00
CA ALA A 56 1.53 17.69 -0.96
C ALA A 56 1.87 16.55 -1.93
N LEU A 57 2.05 15.33 -1.41
CA LEU A 57 2.27 14.15 -2.25
C LEU A 57 1.09 13.91 -3.19
N ASN A 58 -0.15 14.02 -2.69
CA ASN A 58 -1.36 13.80 -3.48
C ASN A 58 -1.62 14.89 -4.52
N ALA A 59 -1.24 16.13 -4.25
CA ALA A 59 -1.34 17.25 -5.18
C ALA A 59 -0.19 17.27 -6.21
N ALA A 60 0.91 16.55 -5.97
CA ALA A 60 2.05 16.53 -6.87
C ALA A 60 1.67 15.92 -8.23
N ARG A 61 2.00 16.65 -9.30
CA ARG A 61 1.84 16.16 -10.68
C ARG A 61 2.67 14.89 -10.88
N THR A 62 2.15 13.95 -11.69
CA THR A 62 2.82 12.68 -12.01
C THR A 62 4.28 12.87 -12.45
N SER A 63 4.57 13.86 -13.29
CA SER A 63 5.93 14.14 -13.77
C SER A 63 6.88 14.59 -12.65
N ILE A 64 6.38 15.40 -11.71
CA ILE A 64 7.14 15.86 -10.54
C ILE A 64 7.41 14.68 -9.62
N LEU A 65 6.38 13.89 -9.31
CA LEU A 65 6.51 12.73 -8.43
C LEU A 65 7.49 11.69 -8.99
N ARG A 66 7.40 11.39 -10.29
CA ARG A 66 8.35 10.52 -10.98
C ARG A 66 9.77 11.05 -10.85
N LYS A 67 9.99 12.33 -11.16
CA LYS A 67 11.32 12.95 -11.05
C LYS A 67 11.87 12.83 -9.63
N VAL A 68 11.06 13.13 -8.62
CA VAL A 68 11.46 13.02 -7.21
C VAL A 68 11.86 11.58 -6.88
N LEU A 69 11.04 10.59 -7.21
CA LEU A 69 11.34 9.19 -6.90
C LEU A 69 12.60 8.70 -7.64
N THR A 70 12.72 8.98 -8.94
CA THR A 70 13.88 8.57 -9.74
C THR A 70 15.16 9.23 -9.23
N THR A 71 15.16 10.55 -9.01
CA THR A 71 16.33 11.26 -8.47
C THR A 71 16.68 10.76 -7.07
N PHE A 72 15.68 10.57 -6.20
CA PHE A 72 15.91 10.09 -4.84
C PHE A 72 16.59 8.73 -4.83
N HIS A 73 16.08 7.76 -5.58
CA HIS A 73 16.68 6.43 -5.59
C HIS A 73 17.97 6.34 -6.40
N SER A 74 18.19 7.21 -7.39
CA SER A 74 19.46 7.24 -8.12
C SER A 74 20.60 7.77 -7.24
N ASN A 75 20.29 8.75 -6.38
CA ASN A 75 21.32 9.52 -5.69
C ASN A 75 21.51 9.14 -4.22
N LEU A 76 20.48 8.58 -3.57
CA LEU A 76 20.57 8.14 -2.19
C LEU A 76 20.79 6.64 -2.07
N ALA A 77 21.87 6.27 -1.37
CA ALA A 77 22.05 4.94 -0.84
C ALA A 77 21.01 4.68 0.26
N THR A 78 20.55 3.43 0.40
CA THR A 78 19.57 3.02 1.42
C THR A 78 20.06 3.32 2.84
N THR A 79 21.37 3.23 3.07
CA THR A 79 22.03 3.55 4.36
C THR A 79 21.97 5.02 4.75
N ARG A 80 21.75 5.93 3.80
CA ARG A 80 21.60 7.37 4.06
C ARG A 80 20.16 7.76 4.34
N ILE A 81 19.20 6.87 4.11
CA ILE A 81 17.79 7.16 4.35
C ILE A 81 17.51 7.00 5.85
N CYS A 82 17.21 8.12 6.51
CA CYS A 82 16.81 8.13 7.90
C CYS A 82 15.60 7.21 8.14
N ARG A 83 15.70 6.33 9.14
CA ARG A 83 14.66 5.34 9.49
C ARG A 83 14.16 4.59 8.25
N PHE A 84 15.09 4.07 7.45
CA PHE A 84 14.80 3.36 6.21
C PHE A 84 13.75 2.25 6.38
N ASP A 85 13.76 1.56 7.52
CA ASP A 85 12.79 0.53 7.91
C ASP A 85 11.34 1.03 7.96
N ILE A 86 11.14 2.29 8.37
CA ILE A 86 9.84 2.98 8.38
C ILE A 86 9.54 3.53 6.98
N PHE A 87 10.49 4.24 6.39
CA PHE A 87 10.34 4.87 5.07
C PHE A 87 9.82 3.87 4.04
N ARG A 88 10.47 2.70 3.93
CA ARG A 88 10.14 1.69 2.92
C ARG A 88 8.71 1.17 3.00
N ARG A 89 8.07 1.19 4.19
CA ARG A 89 6.68 0.73 4.39
C ARG A 89 5.61 1.66 3.80
N ARG A 90 5.97 2.90 3.47
CA ARG A 90 5.06 3.90 2.87
C ARG A 90 5.57 4.42 1.54
N GLY A 91 6.87 4.72 1.45
CA GLY A 91 7.50 5.27 0.25
C GLY A 91 7.40 4.37 -0.98
N TYR A 92 7.27 3.05 -0.79
CA TYR A 92 7.20 2.06 -1.87
C TYR A 92 5.79 1.52 -2.15
N SER A 93 4.77 2.21 -1.66
CA SER A 93 3.39 1.82 -1.93
C SER A 93 3.07 1.79 -3.43
N HIS A 94 2.36 0.75 -3.87
CA HIS A 94 1.86 0.63 -5.26
C HIS A 94 1.07 1.85 -5.71
N ARG A 95 0.37 2.55 -4.81
CA ARG A 95 -0.38 3.77 -5.15
C ARG A 95 0.52 4.93 -5.53
N ILE A 96 1.61 5.11 -4.79
CA ILE A 96 2.58 6.18 -5.06
C ILE A 96 3.33 5.87 -6.36
N ILE A 97 3.82 4.64 -6.50
CA ILE A 97 4.58 4.19 -7.67
C ILE A 97 3.69 4.17 -8.91
N GLY A 98 2.47 3.64 -8.82
CA GLY A 98 1.51 3.62 -9.92
C GLY A 98 1.13 5.01 -10.42
N ARG A 99 0.99 5.99 -9.51
CA ARG A 99 0.75 7.40 -9.88
C ARG A 99 1.95 8.04 -10.57
N ALA A 100 3.16 7.69 -10.15
CA ALA A 100 4.40 8.22 -10.72
C ALA A 100 4.72 7.59 -12.09
N PHE A 101 4.51 6.28 -12.23
CA PHE A 101 4.89 5.47 -13.38
C PHE A 101 3.64 4.88 -14.05
N GLN A 102 2.90 5.70 -14.79
CA GLN A 102 1.64 5.29 -15.43
C GLN A 102 1.81 4.11 -16.41
N ARG A 103 2.96 4.01 -17.08
CA ARG A 103 3.28 2.84 -17.92
C ARG A 103 3.65 1.66 -17.02
N THR A 104 2.87 0.58 -17.13
CA THR A 104 3.38 -0.78 -17.33
C THR A 104 4.79 -1.06 -16.83
N GLN A 105 5.63 -1.17 -17.85
CA GLN A 105 7.03 -1.50 -17.80
C GLN A 105 7.86 -0.58 -16.91
N ASP A 106 7.65 0.74 -16.97
CA ASP A 106 8.44 1.71 -16.18
C ASP A 106 8.29 1.45 -14.67
N ALA A 107 7.07 1.10 -14.23
CA ALA A 107 6.82 0.80 -12.82
C ALA A 107 7.43 -0.54 -12.40
N ILE A 108 7.42 -1.54 -13.28
CA ILE A 108 8.08 -2.84 -13.06
C ILE A 108 9.58 -2.63 -12.92
N GLN A 109 10.20 -1.93 -13.87
CA GLN A 109 11.62 -1.60 -13.85
C GLN A 109 12.00 -0.82 -12.59
N PHE A 110 11.15 0.10 -12.14
CA PHE A 110 11.38 0.82 -10.90
C PHE A 110 11.32 -0.11 -9.67
N TYR A 111 10.37 -1.03 -9.60
CA TYR A 111 10.34 -2.03 -8.53
C TYR A 111 11.54 -2.99 -8.57
N ASP A 112 11.98 -3.40 -9.76
CA ASP A 112 13.15 -4.26 -9.93
C ASP A 112 14.42 -3.55 -9.42
N LEU A 113 14.60 -2.27 -9.77
CA LEU A 113 15.67 -1.43 -9.22
C LEU A 113 15.63 -1.33 -7.69
N LEU A 114 14.44 -1.28 -7.08
CA LEU A 114 14.31 -1.26 -5.61
C LEU A 114 14.66 -2.62 -4.99
N LEU A 115 14.25 -3.71 -5.64
CA LEU A 115 14.52 -5.08 -5.19
C LEU A 115 16.01 -5.42 -5.26
N ASP A 116 16.72 -4.94 -6.30
CA ASP A 116 18.17 -5.09 -6.42
C ASP A 116 18.93 -4.40 -5.27
N LYS A 117 18.35 -3.33 -4.71
CA LYS A 117 18.95 -2.54 -3.61
C LYS A 117 18.61 -3.07 -2.22
N ASP A 118 17.38 -3.54 -2.03
CA ASP A 118 16.87 -4.05 -0.74
C ASP A 118 15.79 -5.10 -1.00
N ALA A 119 16.21 -6.33 -1.32
CA ALA A 119 15.29 -7.44 -1.55
C ALA A 119 14.48 -7.74 -0.28
N ASN A 120 13.18 -7.47 -0.31
CA ASN A 120 12.30 -7.73 0.82
C ASN A 120 10.88 -8.14 0.39
N PRO A 121 10.17 -8.95 1.21
CA PRO A 121 8.82 -9.40 0.90
C PRO A 121 7.80 -8.28 0.67
N TYR A 122 7.98 -7.14 1.34
CA TYR A 122 7.04 -6.03 1.24
C TYR A 122 7.08 -5.37 -0.15
N LEU A 123 8.26 -5.21 -0.75
CA LEU A 123 8.39 -4.68 -2.12
C LEU A 123 7.70 -5.59 -3.14
N LEU A 124 7.91 -6.90 -3.04
CA LEU A 124 7.22 -7.88 -3.89
C LEU A 124 5.70 -7.84 -3.70
N GLN A 125 5.23 -7.73 -2.46
CA GLN A 125 3.81 -7.54 -2.18
C GLN A 125 3.25 -6.27 -2.85
N GLN A 126 3.98 -5.15 -2.81
CA GLN A 126 3.54 -3.91 -3.47
C GLN A 126 3.59 -4.02 -4.99
N LYS A 127 4.62 -4.68 -5.55
CA LYS A 127 4.73 -4.98 -6.98
C LYS A 127 3.53 -5.82 -7.44
N ALA A 128 3.17 -6.86 -6.70
CA ALA A 128 2.01 -7.70 -6.99
C ALA A 128 0.70 -6.89 -7.01
N LEU A 129 0.46 -6.06 -5.98
CA LEU A 129 -0.72 -5.19 -5.94
C LEU A 129 -0.82 -4.26 -7.16
N LEU A 130 0.30 -3.64 -7.57
CA LEU A 130 0.34 -2.79 -8.76
C LEU A 130 -0.01 -3.57 -10.04
N LEU A 131 0.55 -4.78 -10.19
CA LEU A 131 0.31 -5.63 -11.36
C LEU A 131 -1.15 -6.10 -11.42
N SER A 132 -1.73 -6.46 -10.26
CA SER A 132 -3.15 -6.81 -10.14
C SER A 132 -4.08 -5.66 -10.52
N GLU A 133 -3.79 -4.42 -10.07
CA GLU A 133 -4.55 -3.21 -10.48
C GLU A 133 -4.51 -2.96 -12.00
N ARG A 134 -3.53 -3.55 -12.68
CA ARG A 134 -3.33 -3.47 -14.14
C ARG A 134 -3.78 -4.74 -14.86
N SER A 135 -4.48 -5.64 -14.15
CA SER A 135 -4.96 -6.93 -14.66
C SER A 135 -3.87 -7.87 -15.17
N LEU A 136 -2.61 -7.67 -14.76
CA LEU A 136 -1.48 -8.56 -15.04
C LEU A 136 -1.40 -9.61 -13.93
N TYR A 137 -2.39 -10.50 -13.90
CA TYR A 137 -2.55 -11.44 -12.80
C TYR A 137 -1.44 -12.49 -12.74
N THR A 138 -0.96 -12.99 -13.88
CA THR A 138 0.13 -13.97 -13.92
C THR A 138 1.39 -13.44 -13.23
N GLU A 139 1.85 -12.25 -13.63
CA GLU A 139 3.02 -11.60 -13.05
C GLU A 139 2.78 -11.18 -11.60
N SER A 140 1.55 -10.79 -11.27
CA SER A 140 1.14 -10.51 -9.90
C SER A 140 1.28 -11.74 -9.00
N PHE A 141 0.89 -12.93 -9.48
CA PHE A 141 1.07 -14.19 -8.73
C PHE A 141 2.54 -14.54 -8.55
N VAL A 142 3.36 -14.40 -9.60
CA VAL A 142 4.81 -14.59 -9.48
C VAL A 142 5.39 -13.72 -8.37
N ALA A 143 5.03 -12.44 -8.33
CA ALA A 143 5.53 -11.51 -7.32
C ALA A 143 5.05 -11.87 -5.90
N ILE A 144 3.77 -12.18 -5.70
CA ILE A 144 3.26 -12.48 -4.35
C ILE A 144 3.74 -13.84 -3.82
N ASP A 145 3.92 -14.83 -4.70
CA ASP A 145 4.46 -16.14 -4.32
C ASP A 145 5.92 -16.05 -3.91
N GLN A 146 6.72 -15.26 -4.63
CA GLN A 146 8.08 -14.91 -4.22
C GLN A 146 8.08 -14.20 -2.85
N ALA A 147 7.12 -13.31 -2.60
CA ALA A 147 7.01 -12.61 -1.31
C ALA A 147 6.70 -13.57 -0.15
N LEU A 148 5.85 -14.58 -0.38
CA LEU A 148 5.55 -15.64 0.56
C LEU A 148 6.78 -16.52 0.82
N ALA A 149 7.49 -16.93 -0.23
CA ALA A 149 8.70 -17.74 -0.13
C ALA A 149 9.83 -17.03 0.64
N MET A 150 9.96 -15.70 0.49
CA MET A 150 10.92 -14.89 1.23
C MET A 150 10.52 -14.63 2.70
N SER A 151 9.29 -14.95 3.10
CA SER A 151 8.82 -14.68 4.46
C SER A 151 9.19 -15.83 5.40
N PRO A 152 10.07 -15.61 6.41
CA PRO A 152 10.57 -16.69 7.27
C PRO A 152 9.52 -17.30 8.21
N LYS A 153 8.39 -16.61 8.40
CA LYS A 153 7.25 -17.04 9.20
C LYS A 153 5.97 -16.70 8.45
N LYS A 154 4.87 -17.36 8.85
CA LYS A 154 3.53 -17.08 8.29
C LYS A 154 3.24 -15.59 8.34
N ASN A 155 3.08 -14.98 7.16
CA ASN A 155 2.84 -13.55 7.03
C ASN A 155 1.40 -13.32 6.56
N TRP A 156 0.48 -13.20 7.52
CA TRP A 156 -0.95 -13.02 7.27
C TRP A 156 -1.29 -11.83 6.37
N ARG A 157 -0.43 -10.81 6.33
CA ARG A 157 -0.61 -9.66 5.45
C ARG A 157 -0.37 -10.02 3.98
N ILE A 158 0.69 -10.77 3.70
CA ILE A 158 1.01 -11.20 2.33
C ILE A 158 0.03 -12.28 1.87
N GLU A 159 -0.36 -13.18 2.78
CA GLU A 159 -1.40 -14.18 2.54
C GLU A 159 -2.76 -13.56 2.21
N ALA A 160 -3.15 -12.51 2.95
CA ALA A 160 -4.35 -11.76 2.63
C ALA A 160 -4.23 -11.17 1.22
N THR A 161 -3.12 -10.50 0.88
CA THR A 161 -2.90 -10.00 -0.49
C THR A 161 -2.96 -11.10 -1.55
N HIS A 162 -2.39 -12.28 -1.30
CA HIS A 162 -2.52 -13.40 -2.23
C HIS A 162 -4.00 -13.78 -2.42
N ALA A 163 -4.78 -13.89 -1.34
CA ALA A 163 -6.21 -14.20 -1.41
C ALA A 163 -7.00 -13.11 -2.16
N GLU A 164 -6.66 -11.84 -1.92
CA GLU A 164 -7.23 -10.70 -2.62
C GLU A 164 -7.03 -10.79 -4.14
N LEU A 165 -5.79 -11.09 -4.57
CA LEU A 165 -5.43 -11.30 -5.97
C LEU A 165 -6.16 -12.50 -6.58
N LEU A 166 -6.25 -13.62 -5.85
CA LEU A 166 -7.00 -14.81 -6.26
C LEU A 166 -8.47 -14.50 -6.50
N PHE A 167 -9.09 -13.72 -5.62
CA PHE A 167 -10.45 -13.26 -5.81
C PHE A 167 -10.59 -12.39 -7.05
N ASP A 168 -9.75 -11.35 -7.16
CA ASP A 168 -9.86 -10.35 -8.22
C ASP A 168 -9.59 -10.92 -9.62
N ALA A 169 -8.69 -11.90 -9.74
CA ALA A 169 -8.39 -12.60 -10.99
C ALA A 169 -9.55 -13.46 -11.50
N ASN A 170 -10.41 -13.95 -10.61
CA ASN A 170 -11.41 -14.96 -10.95
C ASN A 170 -12.85 -14.43 -10.97
N ILE A 171 -13.19 -13.43 -10.15
CA ILE A 171 -14.58 -13.03 -9.93
C ILE A 171 -15.32 -12.62 -11.21
N ASN A 172 -14.64 -11.94 -12.14
CA ASN A 172 -15.25 -11.52 -13.40
C ASN A 172 -15.45 -12.70 -14.39
N LEU A 173 -14.63 -13.75 -14.27
CA LEU A 173 -14.72 -14.96 -15.10
C LEU A 173 -15.72 -15.98 -14.54
N ALA A 174 -16.10 -15.80 -13.28
CA ALA A 174 -16.84 -16.79 -12.52
C ALA A 174 -18.33 -16.90 -12.88
N ALA A 175 -18.87 -15.98 -13.70
CA ALA A 175 -20.18 -16.16 -14.32
C ALA A 175 -20.18 -17.24 -15.42
N GLU A 176 -19.05 -17.42 -16.10
CA GLU A 176 -18.94 -18.33 -17.25
C GLU A 176 -18.14 -19.60 -16.91
N SER A 177 -17.36 -19.58 -15.83
CA SER A 177 -16.50 -20.68 -15.41
C SER A 177 -16.77 -21.10 -13.96
N SER A 178 -17.26 -22.33 -13.80
CA SER A 178 -17.42 -22.95 -12.47
C SER A 178 -16.09 -23.09 -11.72
N ASP A 179 -14.97 -23.24 -12.44
CA ASP A 179 -13.65 -23.27 -11.83
C ASP A 179 -13.25 -21.91 -11.27
N ALA A 180 -13.45 -20.84 -12.05
CA ALA A 180 -13.19 -19.48 -11.59
C ALA A 180 -14.06 -19.15 -10.37
N ARG A 181 -15.33 -19.60 -10.35
CA ARG A 181 -16.19 -19.47 -9.18
C ARG A 181 -15.62 -20.18 -7.95
N ARG A 182 -15.20 -21.44 -8.08
CA ARG A 182 -14.54 -22.17 -6.99
C ARG A 182 -13.27 -21.47 -6.49
N GLN A 183 -12.48 -20.86 -7.38
CA GLN A 183 -11.30 -20.10 -6.95
C GLN A 183 -11.67 -18.81 -6.22
N ALA A 184 -12.73 -18.12 -6.62
CA ALA A 184 -13.25 -16.96 -5.90
C ALA A 184 -13.76 -17.35 -4.49
N ASP A 185 -14.47 -18.47 -4.37
CA ASP A 185 -14.93 -19.00 -3.08
C ASP A 185 -13.74 -19.37 -2.17
N ARG A 186 -12.74 -20.05 -2.73
CA ARG A 186 -11.48 -20.36 -2.04
C ARG A 186 -10.79 -19.10 -1.55
N ALA A 187 -10.79 -18.04 -2.34
CA ALA A 187 -10.21 -16.76 -1.94
C ALA A 187 -10.96 -16.14 -0.75
N MET A 188 -12.30 -16.19 -0.75
CA MET A 188 -13.12 -15.75 0.39
C MET A 188 -12.81 -16.56 1.66
N ASP A 189 -12.62 -17.87 1.55
CA ASP A 189 -12.20 -18.72 2.67
C ASP A 189 -10.80 -18.37 3.19
N MET A 190 -9.86 -18.05 2.30
CA MET A 190 -8.52 -17.59 2.67
C MET A 190 -8.58 -16.26 3.44
N LEU A 191 -9.38 -15.31 2.97
CA LEU A 191 -9.59 -14.03 3.65
C LEU A 191 -10.23 -14.22 5.03
N ARG A 192 -11.21 -15.12 5.16
CA ARG A 192 -11.79 -15.49 6.46
C ARG A 192 -10.72 -16.01 7.42
N ARG A 193 -9.86 -16.92 6.98
CA ARG A 193 -8.76 -17.42 7.82
C ARG A 193 -7.78 -16.32 8.24
N CYS A 194 -7.50 -15.36 7.35
CA CYS A 194 -6.66 -14.20 7.68
C CYS A 194 -7.28 -13.33 8.77
N TYR A 195 -8.59 -13.04 8.68
CA TYR A 195 -9.33 -12.31 9.73
C TYR A 195 -9.25 -13.01 11.09
N LEU A 196 -9.46 -14.34 11.12
CA LEU A 196 -9.46 -15.11 12.37
C LEU A 196 -8.07 -15.19 13.01
N SER A 197 -7.01 -15.19 12.21
CA SER A 197 -5.64 -15.49 12.66
C SER A 197 -4.77 -14.25 12.89
N ASP A 198 -5.03 -13.14 12.20
CA ASP A 198 -4.26 -11.90 12.34
C ASP A 198 -4.92 -10.98 13.38
N ARG A 199 -4.09 -10.26 14.14
CA ARG A 199 -4.54 -9.24 15.09
C ARG A 199 -5.16 -8.02 14.40
N ARG A 200 -4.81 -7.75 13.14
CA ARG A 200 -5.30 -6.60 12.35
C ARG A 200 -6.70 -6.86 11.77
N ARG A 201 -7.65 -7.23 12.63
CA ARG A 201 -8.99 -7.68 12.24
C ARG A 201 -9.74 -6.66 11.40
N SER A 202 -9.62 -5.37 11.69
CA SER A 202 -10.31 -4.31 10.93
C SER A 202 -9.87 -4.23 9.48
N LEU A 203 -8.58 -4.36 9.19
CA LEU A 203 -8.10 -4.35 7.80
C LEU A 203 -8.65 -5.55 7.01
N HIS A 204 -8.69 -6.72 7.64
CA HIS A 204 -9.23 -7.93 7.03
C HIS A 204 -10.74 -7.86 6.85
N ALA A 205 -11.48 -7.31 7.82
CA ALA A 205 -12.92 -7.08 7.68
C ALA A 205 -13.23 -6.20 6.47
N PHE A 206 -12.55 -5.06 6.33
CA PHE A 206 -12.75 -4.16 5.18
C PHE A 206 -12.44 -4.84 3.85
N SER A 207 -11.33 -5.58 3.78
CA SER A 207 -10.92 -6.30 2.58
C SER A 207 -11.94 -7.37 2.19
N TYR A 208 -12.43 -8.13 3.18
CA TYR A 208 -13.46 -9.15 3.00
C TYR A 208 -14.80 -8.55 2.57
N SER A 209 -15.29 -7.52 3.26
CA SER A 209 -16.59 -6.89 2.97
C SER A 209 -16.67 -6.31 1.56
N ARG A 210 -15.59 -5.68 1.06
CA ARG A 210 -15.54 -5.17 -0.33
C ARG A 210 -15.68 -6.29 -1.36
N ARG A 211 -15.10 -7.45 -1.06
CA ARG A 211 -15.15 -8.62 -1.96
C ARG A 211 -16.47 -9.35 -1.84
N ALA A 212 -17.06 -9.42 -0.64
CA ALA A 212 -18.41 -9.91 -0.45
C ALA A 212 -19.43 -9.09 -1.25
N LEU A 213 -19.34 -7.74 -1.22
CA LEU A 213 -20.16 -6.85 -2.05
C LEU A 213 -19.97 -7.11 -3.55
N LYS A 214 -18.73 -7.25 -4.02
CA LYS A 214 -18.44 -7.55 -5.43
C LYS A 214 -18.97 -8.93 -5.84
N TYR A 215 -18.84 -9.93 -4.96
CA TYR A 215 -19.37 -11.27 -5.18
C TYR A 215 -20.90 -11.27 -5.27
N PHE A 216 -21.58 -10.55 -4.36
CA PHE A 216 -23.02 -10.39 -4.40
C PHE A 216 -23.50 -9.68 -5.65
N GLY A 217 -22.83 -8.60 -6.07
CA GLY A 217 -23.15 -7.92 -7.33
C GLY A 217 -22.98 -8.81 -8.57
N GLN A 218 -22.16 -9.86 -8.50
CA GLN A 218 -21.93 -10.80 -9.61
C GLN A 218 -22.97 -11.93 -9.65
N PHE A 219 -23.41 -12.45 -8.49
CA PHE A 219 -24.22 -13.67 -8.42
C PHE A 219 -25.56 -13.52 -7.73
N GLY A 220 -25.65 -12.69 -6.69
CA GLY A 220 -26.88 -12.47 -5.92
C GLY A 220 -27.49 -13.72 -5.26
N ASP A 221 -26.73 -14.82 -5.13
CA ASP A 221 -27.24 -16.09 -4.62
C ASP A 221 -27.01 -16.29 -3.12
N GLU A 222 -27.44 -17.45 -2.60
CA GLU A 222 -27.38 -17.78 -1.17
C GLU A 222 -25.94 -17.73 -0.62
N GLN A 223 -24.97 -18.24 -1.39
CA GLN A 223 -23.56 -18.20 -0.98
C GLN A 223 -23.04 -16.77 -0.90
N ALA A 224 -23.42 -15.92 -1.87
CA ALA A 224 -23.10 -14.50 -1.84
C ALA A 224 -23.70 -13.79 -0.62
N ARG A 225 -24.95 -14.13 -0.28
CA ARG A 225 -25.63 -13.63 0.92
C ARG A 225 -24.89 -14.04 2.20
N THR A 226 -24.45 -15.29 2.32
CA THR A 226 -23.64 -15.75 3.46
C THR A 226 -22.36 -14.93 3.63
N TYR A 227 -21.68 -14.58 2.53
CA TYR A 227 -20.49 -13.72 2.59
C TYR A 227 -20.83 -12.30 3.04
N LEU A 228 -21.96 -11.74 2.62
CA LEU A 228 -22.42 -10.42 3.08
C LEU A 228 -22.79 -10.42 4.57
N GLU A 229 -23.50 -11.44 5.05
CA GLU A 229 -23.86 -11.57 6.47
C GLU A 229 -22.61 -11.65 7.34
N GLN A 230 -21.61 -12.43 6.93
CA GLN A 230 -20.33 -12.51 7.62
C GLN A 230 -19.59 -11.15 7.62
N ALA A 231 -19.62 -10.44 6.49
CA ALA A 231 -19.07 -9.09 6.37
C ALA A 231 -19.79 -8.11 7.30
N GLU A 232 -21.11 -8.18 7.42
CA GLU A 232 -21.88 -7.33 8.32
C GLU A 232 -21.49 -7.55 9.78
N GLU A 233 -21.39 -8.81 10.20
CA GLU A 233 -20.98 -9.19 11.55
C GLU A 233 -19.62 -8.58 11.91
N TRP A 234 -18.62 -8.75 11.06
CA TRP A 234 -17.28 -8.24 11.34
C TRP A 234 -17.22 -6.72 11.32
N LEU A 235 -17.95 -6.05 10.42
CA LEU A 235 -17.98 -4.58 10.40
C LEU A 235 -18.67 -4.00 11.64
N ARG A 236 -19.69 -4.67 12.19
CA ARG A 236 -20.29 -4.28 13.48
C ARG A 236 -19.26 -4.36 14.62
N VAL A 237 -18.47 -5.44 14.66
CA VAL A 237 -17.38 -5.59 15.65
C VAL A 237 -16.36 -4.46 15.51
N VAL A 238 -15.95 -4.13 14.28
CA VAL A 238 -15.02 -3.03 14.02
C VAL A 238 -15.62 -1.67 14.41
N GLN A 239 -16.90 -1.43 14.14
CA GLN A 239 -17.56 -0.18 14.50
C GLN A 239 -17.58 0.05 16.01
N VAL A 240 -17.77 -1.01 16.80
CA VAL A 240 -17.77 -0.95 18.27
C VAL A 240 -16.35 -0.76 18.81
N ASN A 241 -15.39 -1.54 18.32
CA ASN A 241 -14.03 -1.57 18.88
C ASN A 241 -13.14 -0.43 18.36
N GLU A 242 -13.40 0.08 17.15
CA GLU A 242 -12.60 1.10 16.47
C GLU A 242 -13.49 2.21 15.90
N PRO A 243 -14.22 2.95 16.76
CA PRO A 243 -15.20 3.96 16.34
C PRO A 243 -14.59 5.14 15.57
N TYR A 244 -13.28 5.35 15.71
CA TYR A 244 -12.53 6.37 14.98
C TYR A 244 -12.38 6.05 13.47
N MET A 245 -12.59 4.79 13.06
CA MET A 245 -12.59 4.40 11.65
C MET A 245 -13.92 4.79 10.98
N THR A 246 -14.05 6.06 10.61
CA THR A 246 -15.28 6.62 10.02
C THR A 246 -15.74 5.88 8.76
N SER A 247 -14.81 5.33 7.99
CA SER A 247 -15.09 4.52 6.80
C SER A 247 -15.94 3.26 7.08
N THR A 248 -15.94 2.74 8.31
CA THR A 248 -16.70 1.54 8.70
C THR A 248 -18.19 1.77 8.55
N LYS A 249 -18.68 2.96 8.91
CA LYS A 249 -20.11 3.30 8.84
C LYS A 249 -20.64 3.25 7.40
N TYR A 250 -19.86 3.75 6.45
CA TYR A 250 -20.23 3.77 5.04
C TYR A 250 -20.28 2.34 4.48
N LEU A 251 -19.21 1.56 4.70
CA LEU A 251 -19.13 0.19 4.19
C LEU A 251 -20.18 -0.72 4.82
N LEU A 252 -20.47 -0.56 6.11
CA LEU A 252 -21.56 -1.29 6.78
C LEU A 252 -22.94 -0.89 6.22
N GLY A 253 -23.12 0.40 5.88
CA GLY A 253 -24.33 0.87 5.20
C GLY A 253 -24.53 0.22 3.83
N ASP A 254 -23.45 0.10 3.04
CA ASP A 254 -23.50 -0.59 1.75
C ASP A 254 -23.86 -2.07 1.91
N VAL A 255 -23.22 -2.79 2.85
CA VAL A 255 -23.52 -4.21 3.11
C VAL A 255 -24.98 -4.41 3.53
N ARG A 256 -25.50 -3.55 4.41
CA ARG A 256 -26.90 -3.65 4.87
C ARG A 256 -27.92 -3.40 3.78
N ARG A 257 -27.62 -2.50 2.84
CA ARG A 257 -28.50 -2.19 1.70
C ARG A 257 -28.65 -3.39 0.76
N GLU A 258 -27.59 -4.19 0.59
CA GLU A 258 -27.67 -5.39 -0.24
C GLU A 258 -28.34 -6.58 0.47
N LEU A 259 -28.40 -6.58 1.81
CA LEU A 259 -29.03 -7.65 2.61
C LEU A 259 -30.55 -7.46 2.82
N SER A 260 -31.05 -6.22 2.68
CA SER A 260 -32.46 -5.85 2.82
C SER A 260 -33.28 -6.23 1.60
#